data_AF-A0A1F6JWV2-F1
#
_entry.id   AF-A0A1F6JWV2-F1
#
_cell.length_a   1.000
_cell.length_b   1.000
_cell.length_c   1.000
_cell.angle_alpha   90.00
_cell.angle_beta   90.00
_cell.angle_gamma   90.00
#
_symmetry.space_group_name_H-M   'P 1'
#
loop_
_entity.id
_entity.type
_entity.pdbx_description
1 polymer ?
#
loop_
_entity_poly.entity_id
_entity_poly.type
_entity_poly.pdbx_seq_one_letter_code
_entity_poly.pdbx_strand_id
1 'polypeptide(L)'
;MAVLGVMAVGLMFLLDPLGQIAKANDAKRKSDLEQLQRTLETYYNDNGQYPPHSVAPDPLYRIKPPTGYTEWGSVWTAYNTTLPKDPTPSTRNYVYFAGSNGQSYFLYANLEKSGDPQLCSNLDVNGECPSISTNSITAKSCGPSPGQPCNYGVSSPNVSP
;
A
#
# COMPACT_ATOMS: atom_id res chain seq x y z
N MET A 1 -45.73 -22.12 -22.89
CA MET A 1 -44.34 -21.63 -22.84
C MET A 1 -44.22 -20.59 -21.71
N ALA A 2 -44.03 -21.05 -20.47
CA ALA A 2 -43.92 -20.17 -19.29
C ALA A 2 -42.73 -20.58 -18.41
N VAL A 3 -41.61 -20.95 -19.03
CA VAL A 3 -40.37 -21.39 -18.35
C VAL A 3 -39.22 -20.41 -18.60
N LEU A 4 -39.37 -19.45 -19.52
CA LEU A 4 -38.35 -18.43 -19.81
C LEU A 4 -38.28 -17.30 -18.78
N GLY A 5 -39.32 -17.13 -17.93
CA GLY A 5 -39.35 -16.08 -16.91
C GLY A 5 -38.58 -16.41 -15.63
N VAL A 6 -38.37 -17.69 -15.30
CA VAL A 6 -37.76 -18.10 -14.02
C VAL A 6 -36.24 -18.27 -14.12
N MET A 7 -35.71 -18.47 -15.33
CA MET A 7 -34.27 -18.59 -15.56
C MET A 7 -33.53 -17.23 -15.53
N ALA A 8 -34.24 -16.11 -15.66
CA ALA A 8 -33.65 -14.77 -15.67
C ALA A 8 -33.35 -14.21 -14.26
N VAL A 9 -33.91 -14.82 -13.21
CA VAL A 9 -33.72 -14.34 -11.81
C VAL A 9 -32.43 -14.91 -11.18
N GLY A 10 -31.90 -16.02 -11.71
CA GLY A 10 -30.71 -16.69 -11.17
C GLY A 10 -29.37 -16.03 -11.53
N LEU A 11 -29.33 -15.12 -12.51
CA LEU A 11 -28.10 -14.47 -12.97
C LEU A 11 -27.78 -13.17 -12.20
N MET A 12 -28.74 -12.59 -11.48
CA MET A 12 -28.52 -11.33 -10.73
C MET A 12 -27.77 -11.52 -9.42
N PHE A 13 -27.69 -12.75 -8.88
CA PHE A 13 -26.91 -13.06 -7.67
C PHE A 13 -25.40 -13.23 -7.95
N LEU A 14 -24.96 -13.20 -9.22
CA LEU A 14 -23.57 -13.44 -9.61
C LEU A 14 -22.73 -12.16 -9.75
N LEU A 15 -23.34 -10.99 -9.65
CA LEU A 15 -22.66 -9.72 -9.78
C LEU A 15 -22.72 -9.05 -8.41
N ASP A 16 -21.70 -9.27 -7.59
CA ASP A 16 -21.34 -8.34 -6.52
C ASP A 16 -20.39 -7.29 -7.12
N PRO A 17 -20.89 -6.22 -7.77
CA PRO A 17 -20.04 -5.24 -8.42
C PRO A 17 -19.12 -4.54 -7.43
N LEU A 18 -19.57 -4.37 -6.17
CA LEU A 18 -18.79 -3.72 -5.12
C LEU A 18 -17.60 -4.61 -4.72
N GLY A 19 -17.83 -5.90 -4.50
CA GLY A 19 -16.76 -6.87 -4.22
C GLY A 19 -15.75 -7.00 -5.37
N GLN A 20 -16.21 -6.88 -6.62
CA GLN A 20 -15.34 -6.91 -7.79
C GLN A 20 -14.48 -5.65 -7.94
N ILE A 21 -15.04 -4.47 -7.64
CA ILE A 21 -14.28 -3.21 -7.61
C ILE A 21 -13.22 -3.25 -6.50
N ALA A 22 -13.59 -3.68 -5.29
CA ALA A 22 -12.64 -3.83 -4.18
C ALA A 22 -11.49 -4.78 -4.53
N LYS A 23 -11.80 -5.92 -5.19
CA LYS A 23 -10.78 -6.85 -5.68
C LYS A 23 -9.85 -6.21 -6.73
N ALA A 24 -10.40 -5.41 -7.65
CA ALA A 24 -9.59 -4.71 -8.65
C ALA A 24 -8.68 -3.65 -8.02
N ASN A 25 -9.19 -2.90 -7.03
CA ASN A 25 -8.41 -1.95 -6.27
C ASN A 25 -7.28 -2.63 -5.48
N ASP A 26 -7.56 -3.75 -4.82
CA ASP A 26 -6.55 -4.52 -4.08
C ASP A 26 -5.47 -5.06 -5.02
N ALA A 27 -5.84 -5.58 -6.20
CA ALA A 27 -4.87 -5.98 -7.21
C ALA A 27 -4.00 -4.80 -7.68
N LYS A 28 -4.61 -3.62 -7.84
CA LYS A 28 -3.87 -2.39 -8.17
C LYS A 28 -2.90 -1.99 -7.05
N ARG A 29 -3.33 -1.97 -5.78
CA ARG A 29 -2.44 -1.65 -4.65
C ARG A 29 -1.23 -2.58 -4.56
N LYS A 30 -1.44 -3.88 -4.79
CA LYS A 30 -0.35 -4.87 -4.83
C LYS A 30 0.62 -4.59 -5.97
N SER A 31 0.12 -4.38 -7.18
CA SER A 31 0.95 -4.07 -8.34
C SER A 31 1.72 -2.75 -8.18
N ASP A 32 1.09 -1.74 -7.58
CA ASP A 32 1.70 -0.44 -7.28
C ASP A 32 2.88 -0.60 -6.29
N LEU A 33 2.70 -1.41 -5.24
CA LEU A 33 3.76 -1.72 -4.27
C LEU A 33 4.91 -2.54 -4.89
N GLU A 34 4.62 -3.51 -5.75
CA GLU A 34 5.64 -4.28 -6.48
C GLU A 34 6.46 -3.40 -7.43
N GLN A 35 5.83 -2.43 -8.11
CA GLN A 35 6.53 -1.48 -8.95
C GLN A 35 7.46 -0.56 -8.14
N LEU A 36 6.97 -0.09 -6.99
CA LEU A 36 7.78 0.70 -6.06
C LEU A 36 8.95 -0.10 -5.51
N GLN A 37 8.76 -1.37 -5.18
CA GLN A 37 9.81 -2.27 -4.71
C GLN A 37 10.98 -2.25 -5.69
N ARG A 38 10.73 -2.49 -6.99
CA ARG A 38 11.76 -2.46 -8.04
C ARG A 38 12.49 -1.12 -8.13
N THR A 39 11.74 -0.02 -8.03
CA THR A 39 12.31 1.34 -8.09
C THR A 39 13.20 1.63 -6.88
N LEU A 40 12.81 1.16 -5.69
CA LEU A 40 13.61 1.29 -4.48
C LEU A 40 14.87 0.43 -4.51
N GLU A 41 14.81 -0.77 -5.10
CA GLU A 41 16.02 -1.58 -5.34
C GLU A 41 16.98 -0.89 -6.31
N THR A 42 16.47 -0.27 -7.39
CA THR A 42 17.29 0.56 -8.28
C THR A 42 17.93 1.73 -7.52
N TYR A 43 17.16 2.43 -6.69
CA TYR A 43 17.69 3.51 -5.85
C TYR A 43 18.82 3.03 -4.94
N TYR A 44 18.64 1.88 -4.29
CA TYR A 44 19.64 1.29 -3.41
C TYR A 44 20.94 0.97 -4.16
N ASN A 45 20.84 0.41 -5.37
CA ASN A 45 22.01 0.11 -6.20
C ASN A 45 22.81 1.37 -6.56
N ASP A 46 22.13 2.49 -6.78
CA ASP A 46 22.78 3.76 -7.15
C ASP A 46 23.35 4.53 -5.96
N ASN A 47 22.73 4.42 -4.77
CA ASN A 47 23.03 5.26 -3.61
C ASN A 47 23.65 4.51 -2.42
N GLY A 48 23.68 3.17 -2.46
CA GLY A 48 24.15 2.31 -1.38
C GLY A 48 23.23 2.25 -0.14
N GLN A 49 22.07 2.90 -0.19
CA GLN A 49 21.07 2.97 0.87
C GLN A 49 19.69 3.29 0.27
N TYR A 50 18.62 2.93 0.96
CA TYR A 50 17.25 3.32 0.62
C TYR A 50 17.00 4.81 0.94
N PRO A 51 16.08 5.49 0.21
CA PRO A 51 15.79 6.89 0.48
C PRO A 51 15.20 7.05 1.89
N PRO A 52 15.49 8.15 2.61
CA PRO A 52 14.82 8.39 3.87
C PRO A 52 13.33 8.65 3.64
N HIS A 53 12.56 8.52 4.70
CA HIS A 53 11.14 8.87 4.68
C HIS A 53 10.92 10.28 5.23
N SER A 54 9.82 10.90 4.85
CA SER A 54 9.41 12.19 5.40
C SER A 54 8.86 12.04 6.82
N VAL A 55 9.26 12.97 7.69
CA VAL A 55 8.87 13.06 9.10
C VAL A 55 8.00 14.30 9.33
N ALA A 56 7.29 14.34 10.47
CA ALA A 56 6.37 15.43 10.85
C ALA A 56 6.98 16.84 10.64
N PRO A 57 6.16 17.88 10.35
CA PRO A 57 4.70 17.95 10.54
C PRO A 57 3.80 17.48 9.37
N ASP A 58 4.24 17.55 8.10
CA ASP A 58 3.58 16.94 6.92
C ASP A 58 4.50 17.15 5.69
N PRO A 59 4.58 16.22 4.72
CA PRO A 59 3.94 14.91 4.69
C PRO A 59 4.66 13.88 5.54
N LEU A 60 3.91 12.97 6.16
CA LEU A 60 4.45 11.81 6.90
C LEU A 60 4.58 10.59 5.99
N TYR A 61 5.62 9.81 6.20
CA TYR A 61 5.81 8.49 5.56
C TYR A 61 5.76 8.53 4.03
N ARG A 62 6.40 9.54 3.42
CA ARG A 62 6.66 9.63 1.97
C ARG A 62 8.12 9.36 1.67
N ILE A 63 8.41 8.95 0.45
CA ILE A 63 9.78 8.85 -0.04
C ILE A 63 10.37 10.28 -0.11
N LYS A 64 11.47 10.50 0.58
CA LYS A 64 12.17 11.78 0.66
C LYS A 64 13.62 11.63 0.19
N PRO A 65 13.87 11.53 -1.13
CA PRO A 65 15.24 11.59 -1.65
C PRO A 65 15.95 12.91 -1.27
N PRO A 66 17.29 13.01 -1.42
CA PRO A 66 18.05 14.23 -1.12
C PRO A 66 17.58 15.48 -1.87
N THR A 67 16.95 15.30 -3.03
CA THR A 67 16.42 16.39 -3.87
C THR A 67 15.10 16.99 -3.36
N GLY A 68 14.49 16.42 -2.31
CA GLY A 68 13.21 16.86 -1.75
C GLY A 68 12.27 15.69 -1.44
N TYR A 69 11.04 15.97 -1.04
CA TYR A 69 10.01 14.94 -0.92
C TYR A 69 9.27 14.79 -2.25
N THR A 70 8.84 13.57 -2.58
CA THR A 70 8.02 13.30 -3.76
C THR A 70 6.62 12.90 -3.30
N GLU A 71 5.60 13.60 -3.81
CA GLU A 71 4.20 13.27 -3.50
C GLU A 71 3.75 11.99 -4.20
N TRP A 72 2.85 11.25 -3.57
CA TRP A 72 2.16 10.14 -4.25
C TRP A 72 1.37 10.67 -5.45
N GLY A 73 1.52 10.02 -6.60
CA GLY A 73 0.98 10.49 -7.89
C GLY A 73 1.91 11.43 -8.65
N SER A 74 3.05 11.83 -8.09
CA SER A 74 4.04 12.67 -8.78
C SER A 74 5.16 11.85 -9.41
N VAL A 75 5.83 12.45 -10.40
CA VAL A 75 6.99 11.83 -11.04
C VAL A 75 8.20 11.96 -10.11
N TRP A 76 8.80 10.81 -9.79
CA TRP A 76 10.12 10.76 -9.21
C TRP A 76 11.16 10.95 -10.32
N THR A 77 11.56 12.20 -10.52
CA THR A 77 12.35 12.64 -11.67
C THR A 77 13.68 11.90 -11.83
N ALA A 78 14.35 11.53 -10.74
CA ALA A 78 15.63 10.81 -10.77
C ALA A 78 15.54 9.45 -11.48
N TYR A 79 14.39 8.77 -11.38
CA TYR A 79 14.17 7.43 -11.96
C TYR A 79 13.12 7.43 -13.06
N ASN A 80 12.58 8.61 -13.42
CA ASN A 80 11.49 8.79 -14.38
C ASN A 80 10.29 7.85 -14.12
N THR A 81 10.02 7.57 -12.84
CA THR A 81 8.92 6.69 -12.40
C THR A 81 7.85 7.53 -11.72
N THR A 82 6.59 7.30 -12.07
CA THR A 82 5.48 7.93 -11.35
C THR A 82 5.24 7.17 -10.07
N LEU A 83 5.31 7.85 -8.91
CA LEU A 83 4.92 7.23 -7.65
C LEU A 83 3.41 6.96 -7.70
N PRO A 84 2.95 5.73 -7.45
CA PRO A 84 1.54 5.42 -7.51
C PRO A 84 0.79 6.12 -6.39
N LYS A 85 -0.47 6.43 -6.65
CA LYS A 85 -1.41 6.94 -5.66
C LYS A 85 -2.49 5.89 -5.45
N ASP A 86 -2.91 5.69 -4.21
CA ASP A 86 -3.95 4.72 -3.89
C ASP A 86 -5.20 4.97 -4.76
N PRO A 87 -5.85 3.91 -5.31
CA PRO A 87 -7.05 4.05 -6.15
C PRO A 87 -8.23 4.74 -5.44
N THR A 88 -8.22 4.77 -4.11
CA THR A 88 -9.23 5.39 -3.24
C THR A 88 -8.59 6.44 -2.32
N PRO A 89 -8.05 7.54 -2.87
CA PRO A 89 -7.19 8.46 -2.12
C PRO A 89 -7.93 9.30 -1.08
N SER A 90 -9.27 9.32 -1.11
CA SER A 90 -10.11 9.96 -0.09
C SER A 90 -10.17 9.15 1.21
N THR A 91 -9.86 7.85 1.17
CA THR A 91 -9.98 6.94 2.31
C THR A 91 -8.71 6.17 2.62
N ARG A 92 -7.78 6.06 1.66
CA ARG A 92 -6.55 5.28 1.80
C ARG A 92 -5.35 6.04 1.22
N ASN A 93 -4.16 5.74 1.73
CA ASN A 93 -2.89 6.22 1.21
C ASN A 93 -1.81 5.15 1.40
N TYR A 94 -0.70 5.30 0.68
CA TYR A 94 0.48 4.48 0.89
C TYR A 94 1.38 5.07 1.97
N VAL A 95 2.05 4.19 2.69
CA VAL A 95 2.99 4.52 3.78
C VAL A 95 4.35 3.97 3.41
N TYR A 96 5.36 4.83 3.40
CA TYR A 96 6.76 4.45 3.24
C TYR A 96 7.54 4.75 4.52
N PHE A 97 8.22 3.75 5.05
CA PHE A 97 9.10 3.87 6.21
C PHE A 97 10.47 3.28 5.89
N ALA A 98 11.52 4.04 6.15
CA ALA A 98 12.89 3.60 6.01
C ALA A 98 13.52 3.44 7.39
N GLY A 99 14.26 2.34 7.60
CA GLY A 99 15.04 2.11 8.81
C GLY A 99 16.11 3.20 8.99
N SER A 100 16.52 3.43 10.23
CA SER A 100 17.45 4.52 10.59
C SER A 100 18.82 4.43 9.91
N ASN A 101 19.25 3.24 9.52
CA ASN A 101 20.51 2.99 8.81
C ASN A 101 20.36 3.01 7.28
N GLY A 102 19.16 3.21 6.74
CA GLY A 102 18.91 3.17 5.29
C GLY A 102 19.07 1.79 4.65
N GLN A 103 19.24 0.72 5.44
CA GLN A 103 19.46 -0.64 4.93
C GLN A 103 18.17 -1.47 4.83
N SER A 104 17.07 -0.96 5.38
CA SER A 104 15.76 -1.57 5.30
C SER A 104 14.69 -0.54 5.00
N TYR A 105 13.62 -0.99 4.36
CA TYR A 105 12.41 -0.22 4.18
C TYR A 105 11.17 -1.10 4.28
N PHE A 106 10.04 -0.42 4.48
CA PHE A 106 8.72 -0.98 4.53
C PHE A 106 7.78 -0.08 3.72
N LEU A 107 6.98 -0.71 2.86
CA LEU A 107 5.88 -0.10 2.14
C LEU A 107 4.60 -0.76 2.61
N TYR A 108 3.60 0.05 2.96
CA TYR A 108 2.30 -0.47 3.40
C TYR A 108 1.16 0.12 2.59
N ALA A 109 0.10 -0.68 2.52
CA ALA A 109 -1.20 -0.30 2.03
C ALA A 109 -2.30 -0.92 2.91
N ASN A 110 -3.51 -0.41 2.80
CA ASN A 110 -4.70 -1.07 3.32
C ASN A 110 -5.39 -1.79 2.14
N LEU A 111 -5.54 -3.12 2.21
CA LEU A 111 -6.41 -3.90 1.33
C LEU A 111 -7.85 -3.89 1.86
N GLU A 112 -8.81 -3.87 0.95
CA GLU A 112 -10.24 -3.83 1.25
C GLU A 112 -10.75 -5.21 1.68
N LYS A 113 -10.18 -6.28 1.11
CA LYS A 113 -10.61 -7.64 1.37
C LYS A 113 -9.92 -8.23 2.61
N SER A 114 -10.69 -8.41 3.68
CA SER A 114 -10.22 -8.98 4.97
C SER A 114 -9.81 -10.45 4.91
N GLY A 115 -10.16 -11.18 3.85
CA GLY A 115 -9.80 -12.59 3.63
C GLY A 115 -8.74 -12.78 2.54
N ASP A 116 -7.98 -11.74 2.20
CA ASP A 116 -6.93 -11.86 1.21
C ASP A 116 -5.73 -12.66 1.79
N PRO A 117 -5.25 -13.72 1.10
CA PRO A 117 -4.17 -14.56 1.62
C PRO A 117 -2.82 -13.84 1.66
N GLN A 118 -2.68 -12.68 1.03
CA GLN A 118 -1.45 -11.89 1.04
C GLN A 118 -1.42 -10.85 2.15
N LEU A 119 -2.46 -10.77 3.01
CA LEU A 119 -2.40 -9.95 4.22
C LEU A 119 -1.19 -10.35 5.08
N CYS A 120 -0.67 -9.39 5.85
CA CYS A 120 0.43 -9.66 6.76
C CYS A 120 0.06 -10.77 7.76
N SER A 121 0.99 -11.69 7.98
CA SER A 121 0.82 -12.77 8.96
C SER A 121 0.75 -12.18 10.36
N ASN A 122 -0.27 -12.56 11.14
CA ASN A 122 -0.49 -12.13 12.52
C ASN A 122 -0.77 -10.62 12.67
N LEU A 123 -1.80 -10.13 11.98
CA LEU A 123 -2.28 -8.76 12.19
C LEU A 123 -2.50 -8.48 13.69
N ASP A 124 -2.12 -7.28 14.12
CA ASP A 124 -2.25 -6.84 15.51
C ASP A 124 -3.71 -6.54 15.90
N VAL A 125 -3.92 -6.02 17.12
CA VAL A 125 -5.26 -5.64 17.63
C VAL A 125 -5.94 -4.55 16.80
N ASN A 126 -5.19 -3.80 15.98
CA ASN A 126 -5.70 -2.78 15.07
C ASN A 126 -5.92 -3.32 13.65
N GLY A 127 -5.58 -4.58 13.38
CA GLY A 127 -5.62 -5.16 12.04
C GLY A 127 -4.42 -4.76 11.19
N GLU A 128 -3.29 -4.43 11.80
CA GLU A 128 -2.08 -3.92 11.13
C GLU A 128 -0.95 -4.94 11.11
N CYS A 129 -0.05 -4.80 10.14
CA CYS A 129 1.15 -5.61 10.07
C CYS A 129 2.02 -5.41 11.33
N PRO A 130 2.62 -6.46 11.92
CA PRO A 130 3.36 -6.36 13.19
C PRO A 130 4.49 -5.32 13.20
N SER A 131 5.09 -5.06 12.04
CA SER A 131 6.19 -4.08 11.95
C SER A 131 5.72 -2.64 12.14
N ILE A 132 4.42 -2.33 12.04
CA ILE A 132 3.88 -0.98 12.33
C ILE A 132 4.18 -0.61 13.79
N SER A 133 3.79 -1.47 14.73
CA SER A 133 4.07 -1.25 16.16
C SER A 133 5.56 -1.34 16.48
N THR A 134 6.26 -2.32 15.89
CA THR A 134 7.70 -2.55 16.12
C THR A 134 8.56 -1.35 15.69
N ASN A 135 8.20 -0.71 14.57
CA ASN A 135 8.90 0.45 14.03
C ASN A 135 8.38 1.78 14.60
N SER A 136 7.45 1.75 15.57
CA SER A 136 6.81 2.95 16.13
C SER A 136 6.17 3.84 15.05
N ILE A 137 5.62 3.23 14.01
CA ILE A 137 4.83 3.92 12.98
C ILE A 137 3.45 4.25 13.58
N THR A 138 2.92 5.42 13.24
CA THR A 138 1.60 5.84 13.72
C THR A 138 0.54 4.83 13.29
N ALA A 139 -0.24 4.33 14.26
CA ALA A 139 -1.30 3.38 14.00
C ALA A 139 -2.34 3.96 13.02
N LYS A 140 -2.89 3.11 12.16
CA LYS A 140 -3.87 3.46 11.13
C LYS A 140 -3.40 4.53 10.14
N SER A 141 -2.11 4.52 9.83
CA SER A 141 -1.47 5.51 8.95
C SER A 141 -1.76 5.33 7.45
N CYS A 142 -2.35 4.20 7.04
CA CYS A 142 -2.70 3.88 5.65
C CYS A 142 -4.02 4.53 5.17
N GLY A 143 -4.49 5.58 5.86
CA GLY A 143 -5.56 6.44 5.37
C GLY A 143 -5.64 7.78 6.14
N PRO A 144 -6.36 8.79 5.61
CA PRO A 144 -6.65 10.01 6.34
C PRO A 144 -7.59 9.72 7.53
N SER A 145 -7.53 10.57 8.59
CA SER A 145 -8.32 10.41 9.83
C SER A 145 -9.82 10.16 9.52
N PRO A 146 -10.45 9.09 10.06
CA PRO A 146 -10.05 8.28 11.24
C PRO A 146 -8.95 7.21 11.02
N GLY A 147 -8.27 7.21 9.88
CA GLY A 147 -7.13 6.34 9.59
C GLY A 147 -7.58 4.95 9.11
N GLN A 148 -6.74 4.28 8.31
CA GLN A 148 -6.96 2.90 7.89
C GLN A 148 -5.79 2.02 8.32
N PRO A 149 -6.04 0.78 8.77
CA PRO A 149 -4.98 -0.09 9.23
C PRO A 149 -4.06 -0.51 8.09
N CYS A 150 -2.75 -0.45 8.29
CA CYS A 150 -1.80 -0.96 7.32
C CYS A 150 -1.74 -2.50 7.40
N ASN A 151 -2.58 -3.21 6.63
CA ASN A 151 -2.79 -4.66 6.74
C ASN A 151 -2.03 -5.47 5.66
N TYR A 152 -1.42 -4.80 4.70
CA TYR A 152 -0.58 -5.38 3.67
C TYR A 152 0.68 -4.55 3.52
N GLY A 153 1.82 -5.22 3.32
CA GLY A 153 3.06 -4.53 3.04
C GLY A 153 4.05 -5.36 2.26
N VAL A 154 5.02 -4.67 1.69
CA VAL A 154 6.24 -5.23 1.09
C VAL A 154 7.44 -4.52 1.70
N SER A 155 8.59 -5.19 1.72
CA SER A 155 9.78 -4.68 2.39
C SER A 155 11.04 -5.10 1.66
N SER A 156 12.17 -4.51 2.08
CA SER A 156 13.49 -5.00 1.64
C SER A 156 13.72 -6.47 2.07
N PRO A 157 14.57 -7.24 1.37
CA PRO A 157 14.76 -8.68 1.61
C PRO A 157 15.16 -9.08 3.05
N ASN A 158 15.70 -8.15 3.85
CA ASN A 158 16.24 -8.42 5.19
C ASN A 158 15.21 -8.26 6.32
N VAL A 159 14.00 -7.78 6.03
CA VAL A 159 12.95 -7.53 7.04
C VAL A 159 11.60 -7.95 6.49
N SER A 160 10.63 -8.16 7.39
CA SER A 160 9.25 -8.51 7.03
C SER A 160 8.27 -7.44 7.54
N PRO A 161 7.24 -7.08 6.75
CA PRO A 161 6.20 -6.14 7.16
C PRO A 161 5.30 -6.75 8.24
#